data_AF-A0A640XUA5-F1
#
_entry.id   AF-A0A640XUA5-F1
#
_cell.length_a   1.000
_cell.length_b   1.000
_cell.length_c   1.000
_cell.angle_alpha   90.00
_cell.angle_beta   90.00
_cell.angle_gamma   90.00
#
_symmetry.space_group_name_H-M   'P 1'
#
loop_
_entity.id
_entity.type
_entity.pdbx_description
1 polymer ?
#
loop_
_entity_poly.entity_id
_entity_poly.type
_entity_poly.pdbx_seq_one_letter_code
_entity_poly.pdbx_strand_id
1 'polypeptide(L)'
;MSTGITSDIGEELGATRVLAPPRALPQPAERLDASGPVRDRELELAVERLCLDSTSFRDLRERAGGDPVAIGERISAIVAERGKMHNPHTDSGGVLLGTVTAVGPRFGDPPELGDRVVNLASLTLTPLRLDAVVDVD
;
A
#
# COMPACT_ATOMS: atom_id res chain seq x y z
N MET A 1 -31.62 12.19 9.25
CA MET A 1 -31.20 11.53 10.50
C MET A 1 -29.70 11.34 10.43
N SER A 2 -28.99 11.83 11.45
CA SER A 2 -27.55 12.07 11.49
C SER A 2 -26.71 10.81 11.24
N THR A 3 -25.86 10.82 10.21
CA THR A 3 -24.86 9.78 9.89
C THR A 3 -23.42 10.25 10.09
N GLY A 4 -23.21 11.43 10.71
CA GLY A 4 -21.92 12.12 10.73
C GLY A 4 -20.83 11.54 11.65
N ILE A 5 -21.10 10.47 12.40
CA ILE A 5 -20.12 9.91 13.36
C ILE A 5 -19.51 8.57 12.89
N THR A 6 -20.16 7.88 11.93
CA THR A 6 -19.62 6.62 11.39
C THR A 6 -18.70 6.83 10.18
N SER A 7 -18.65 8.03 9.58
CA SER A 7 -17.79 8.31 8.41
C SER A 7 -16.39 8.81 8.76
N ASP A 8 -16.22 9.67 9.77
CA ASP A 8 -14.93 10.34 10.06
C ASP A 8 -13.88 9.35 10.61
N ILE A 9 -14.27 8.48 11.56
CA ILE A 9 -13.39 7.41 12.08
C ILE A 9 -13.03 6.40 10.98
N GLY A 10 -14.00 6.07 10.11
CA GLY A 10 -13.76 5.16 8.99
C GLY A 10 -12.76 5.72 7.98
N GLU A 11 -12.77 7.04 7.77
CA GLU A 11 -11.79 7.74 6.96
C GLU A 11 -10.42 7.80 7.65
N GLU A 12 -10.36 8.15 8.93
CA GLU A 12 -9.12 8.18 9.72
C GLU A 12 -8.41 6.82 9.79
N LEU A 13 -9.16 5.73 9.84
CA LEU A 13 -8.62 4.36 9.85
C LEU A 13 -8.43 3.77 8.44
N GLY A 14 -8.71 4.53 7.38
CA GLY A 14 -8.58 4.08 5.99
C GLY A 14 -9.61 3.03 5.56
N ALA A 15 -10.64 2.73 6.38
CA ALA A 15 -11.67 1.75 6.07
C ALA A 15 -12.45 2.09 4.79
N THR A 16 -12.48 3.37 4.41
CA THR A 16 -13.07 3.84 3.15
C THR A 16 -12.31 3.34 1.91
N ARG A 17 -11.07 2.84 2.04
CA ARG A 17 -10.28 2.24 0.96
C ARG A 17 -10.54 0.74 0.79
N VAL A 18 -11.34 0.11 1.66
CA VAL A 18 -11.57 -1.34 1.60
C VAL A 18 -12.61 -1.70 0.56
N LEU A 19 -12.23 -2.57 -0.38
CA LEU A 19 -13.14 -3.13 -1.40
C LEU A 19 -13.70 -4.49 -0.98
N ALA A 20 -12.89 -5.34 -0.36
CA ALA A 20 -13.32 -6.67 0.09
C ALA A 20 -12.52 -7.18 1.30
N PRO A 21 -13.18 -7.82 2.29
CA PRO A 21 -14.63 -7.80 2.50
C PRO A 21 -15.10 -6.40 2.98
N PRO A 22 -16.33 -5.98 2.69
CA PRO A 22 -16.83 -4.68 3.11
C PRO A 22 -16.87 -4.57 4.64
N ARG A 23 -16.58 -3.38 5.17
CA ARG A 23 -16.50 -3.04 6.61
C ARG A 23 -15.30 -3.65 7.36
N ALA A 24 -14.34 -4.26 6.66
CA ALA A 24 -13.04 -4.56 7.25
C ALA A 24 -12.18 -3.30 7.39
N LEU A 25 -11.09 -3.40 8.16
CA LEU A 25 -10.01 -2.42 8.15
C LEU A 25 -9.00 -2.76 7.04
N PRO A 26 -8.13 -1.82 6.64
CA PRO A 26 -7.25 -2.03 5.48
C PRO A 26 -6.29 -3.23 5.60
N GLN A 27 -5.79 -3.51 6.81
CA GLN A 27 -4.86 -4.62 7.02
C GLN A 27 -5.49 -6.00 6.78
N PRO A 28 -6.62 -6.37 7.41
CA PRO A 28 -7.29 -7.66 7.15
C PRO A 28 -8.05 -7.71 5.82
N ALA A 29 -8.19 -6.59 5.10
CA ALA A 29 -8.87 -6.59 3.80
C ALA A 29 -8.13 -7.48 2.80
N GLU A 30 -8.87 -8.19 1.95
CA GLU A 30 -8.31 -8.91 0.81
C GLU A 30 -7.94 -7.93 -0.31
N ARG A 31 -8.76 -6.88 -0.48
CA ARG A 31 -8.59 -5.92 -1.57
C ARG A 31 -8.84 -4.48 -1.12
N LEU A 32 -7.93 -3.58 -1.52
CA LEU A 32 -8.00 -2.13 -1.33
C LEU A 32 -8.17 -1.40 -2.66
N ASP A 33 -8.79 -0.23 -2.59
CA ASP A 33 -8.86 0.75 -3.65
C ASP A 33 -7.63 1.66 -3.60
N ALA A 34 -6.65 1.38 -4.47
CA ALA A 34 -5.45 2.19 -4.62
C ALA A 34 -5.58 3.33 -5.65
N SER A 35 -6.81 3.67 -6.08
CA SER A 35 -7.01 4.74 -7.06
C SER A 35 -6.84 6.13 -6.45
N GLY A 36 -6.33 7.07 -7.25
CA GLY A 36 -6.40 8.50 -6.92
C GLY A 36 -7.79 9.08 -7.23
N PRO A 37 -8.06 10.33 -6.82
CA PRO A 37 -7.15 11.25 -6.12
C PRO A 37 -6.95 10.91 -4.64
N VAL A 38 -5.96 11.57 -4.02
CA VAL A 38 -5.74 11.57 -2.57
C VAL A 38 -6.97 12.11 -1.83
N ARG A 39 -7.35 11.47 -0.72
CA ARG A 39 -8.50 11.90 0.12
C ARG A 39 -8.06 12.87 1.21
N ASP A 40 -9.01 13.44 1.95
CA ASP A 40 -8.78 14.55 2.88
C ASP A 40 -7.68 14.29 3.92
N ARG A 41 -7.54 13.06 4.39
CA ARG A 41 -6.58 12.68 5.45
C ARG A 41 -5.47 11.76 4.96
N GLU A 42 -5.26 11.70 3.65
CA GLU A 42 -4.25 10.86 3.02
C GLU A 42 -3.09 11.71 2.48
N LEU A 43 -1.97 11.07 2.21
CA LEU A 43 -0.92 11.61 1.34
C LEU A 43 -0.63 10.59 0.24
N GLU A 44 -0.17 11.08 -0.90
CA GLU A 44 0.24 10.26 -2.03
C GLU A 44 1.77 10.29 -2.15
N LEU A 45 2.35 9.11 -2.42
CA LEU A 45 3.77 8.93 -2.64
C LEU A 45 4.02 8.41 -4.05
N ALA A 46 4.89 9.07 -4.81
CA ALA A 46 5.55 8.46 -5.94
C ALA A 46 6.52 7.39 -5.43
N VAL A 47 6.22 6.12 -5.73
CA VAL A 47 6.99 4.97 -5.23
C VAL A 47 8.37 4.94 -5.88
N GLU A 48 9.42 4.95 -5.06
CA GLU A 48 10.81 4.77 -5.52
C GLU A 48 11.27 3.32 -5.32
N ARG A 49 10.94 2.74 -4.16
CA ARG A 49 11.41 1.41 -3.77
C ARG A 49 10.47 0.76 -2.77
N LEU A 50 10.18 -0.52 -2.98
CA LEU A 50 9.57 -1.37 -1.97
C LEU A 50 10.66 -2.13 -1.21
N CYS A 51 10.62 -2.04 0.12
CA CYS A 51 11.48 -2.80 1.01
C CYS A 51 10.64 -3.91 1.64
N LEU A 52 10.56 -5.06 0.96
CA LEU A 52 9.82 -6.21 1.45
C LEU A 52 10.48 -6.78 2.72
N ASP A 53 9.67 -7.31 3.62
CA ASP A 53 10.20 -8.04 4.76
C ASP A 53 10.92 -9.32 4.31
N SER A 54 11.87 -9.78 5.13
CA SER A 54 12.73 -10.92 4.78
C SER A 54 11.95 -12.22 4.52
N THR A 55 10.81 -12.41 5.19
CA THR A 55 9.99 -13.61 5.06
C THR A 55 9.25 -13.59 3.72
N SER A 56 8.61 -12.46 3.40
CA SER A 56 7.94 -12.24 2.11
C SER A 56 8.91 -12.38 0.94
N PHE A 57 10.06 -11.69 0.99
CA PHE A 57 11.03 -11.72 -0.09
C PHE A 57 11.61 -13.11 -0.32
N ARG A 58 11.93 -13.83 0.76
CA ARG A 58 12.42 -15.21 0.66
C ARG A 58 11.41 -16.13 -0.02
N ASP A 59 10.15 -16.08 0.39
CA ASP A 59 9.07 -16.89 -0.20
C ASP A 59 8.89 -16.58 -1.70
N LEU A 60 8.84 -15.29 -2.06
CA LEU A 60 8.71 -14.86 -3.45
C LEU A 60 9.88 -15.34 -4.29
N ARG A 61 11.12 -15.19 -3.79
CA ARG A 61 12.35 -15.61 -4.46
C ARG A 61 12.39 -17.12 -4.67
N GLU A 62 12.10 -17.92 -3.65
CA GLU A 62 12.10 -19.39 -3.74
C GLU A 62 11.10 -19.86 -4.79
N ARG A 63 9.88 -19.32 -4.76
CA ARG A 63 8.84 -19.72 -5.70
C ARG A 63 9.08 -19.20 -7.12
N ALA A 64 9.85 -18.12 -7.29
CA ALA A 64 10.27 -17.59 -8.59
C ALA A 64 11.57 -18.23 -9.11
N GLY A 65 12.13 -19.22 -8.39
CA GLY A 65 13.40 -19.84 -8.78
C GLY A 65 14.61 -18.90 -8.71
N GLY A 66 14.50 -17.79 -7.98
CA GLY A 66 15.54 -16.77 -7.87
C GLY A 66 15.64 -15.81 -9.06
N ASP A 67 14.73 -15.86 -10.02
CA ASP A 67 14.72 -14.94 -11.17
C ASP A 67 14.16 -13.55 -10.78
N PRO A 68 14.97 -12.46 -10.83
CA PRO A 68 14.53 -11.10 -10.51
C PRO A 68 13.29 -10.65 -11.30
N VAL A 69 13.20 -11.01 -12.58
CA VAL A 69 12.06 -10.62 -13.43
C VAL A 69 10.78 -11.29 -12.94
N ALA A 70 10.83 -12.60 -12.73
CA ALA A 70 9.70 -13.36 -12.20
C ALA A 70 9.29 -12.89 -10.78
N ILE A 71 10.24 -12.47 -9.94
CA ILE A 71 9.94 -11.87 -8.63
C ILE A 71 9.17 -10.57 -8.81
N GLY A 72 9.64 -9.68 -9.68
CA GLY A 72 8.96 -8.42 -9.99
C GLY A 72 7.55 -8.63 -10.53
N GLU A 73 7.37 -9.55 -11.48
CA GLU A 73 6.05 -9.91 -12.03
C GLU A 73 5.07 -10.39 -10.94
N ARG A 74 5.56 -11.19 -9.99
CA ARG A 74 4.75 -11.67 -8.86
C ARG A 74 4.36 -10.57 -7.89
N ILE A 75 5.28 -9.66 -7.58
CA ILE A 75 4.99 -8.47 -6.76
C ILE A 75 3.92 -7.63 -7.46
N SER A 76 4.10 -7.33 -8.75
CA SER A 76 3.11 -6.61 -9.55
C SER A 76 1.76 -7.30 -9.58
N ALA A 77 1.72 -8.63 -9.73
CA ALA A 77 0.48 -9.40 -9.72
C ALA A 77 -0.26 -9.32 -8.38
N ILE A 78 0.46 -9.49 -7.26
CA ILE A 78 -0.09 -9.37 -5.90
C ILE A 78 -0.69 -7.97 -5.70
N VAL A 79 0.07 -6.93 -6.05
CA VAL A 79 -0.38 -5.53 -5.91
C VAL A 79 -1.58 -5.25 -6.81
N ALA A 80 -1.60 -5.73 -8.05
CA ALA A 80 -2.71 -5.53 -8.96
C ALA A 80 -4.00 -6.21 -8.48
N GLU A 81 -3.89 -7.42 -7.91
CA GLU A 81 -5.02 -8.17 -7.38
C GLU A 81 -5.58 -7.54 -6.10
N ARG A 82 -4.68 -7.16 -5.17
CA ARG A 82 -5.04 -6.75 -3.80
C ARG A 82 -5.13 -5.24 -3.60
N GLY A 83 -4.57 -4.44 -4.51
CA GLY A 83 -4.40 -2.99 -4.32
C GLY A 83 -3.45 -2.64 -3.17
N LYS A 84 -2.60 -3.58 -2.77
CA LYS A 84 -1.62 -3.48 -1.68
C LYS A 84 -0.59 -4.59 -1.82
N MET A 85 0.60 -4.43 -1.24
CA MET A 85 1.58 -5.53 -1.20
C MET A 85 1.39 -6.36 0.08
N HIS A 86 0.65 -7.46 -0.08
CA HIS A 86 0.36 -8.43 0.98
C HIS A 86 0.60 -9.84 0.43
N ASN A 87 1.72 -10.45 0.82
CA ASN A 87 2.05 -11.80 0.37
C ASN A 87 1.08 -12.81 1.00
N PRO A 88 0.28 -13.54 0.20
CA PRO A 88 -0.74 -14.45 0.71
C PRO A 88 -0.18 -15.70 1.41
N HIS A 89 1.11 -16.01 1.25
CA HIS A 89 1.71 -17.20 1.85
C HIS A 89 2.34 -16.93 3.21
N THR A 90 2.79 -15.71 3.44
CA THR A 90 3.53 -15.31 4.65
C THR A 90 2.75 -14.35 5.53
N ASP A 91 1.60 -13.85 5.05
CA ASP A 91 0.78 -12.82 5.70
C ASP A 91 1.58 -11.54 6.01
N SER A 92 2.56 -11.24 5.16
CA SER A 92 3.53 -10.17 5.40
C SER A 92 3.66 -9.24 4.19
N GLY A 93 4.44 -8.17 4.34
CA GLY A 93 4.51 -7.06 3.39
C GLY A 93 5.89 -6.42 3.41
N GLY A 94 5.99 -5.26 4.06
CA GLY A 94 7.21 -4.45 4.07
C GLY A 94 6.90 -2.98 4.29
N VAL A 95 7.81 -2.12 3.83
CA VAL A 95 7.67 -0.66 3.82
C VAL A 95 8.00 -0.12 2.43
N LEU A 96 7.69 1.14 2.16
CA LEU A 96 8.12 1.82 0.94
C LEU A 96 8.90 3.09 1.20
N LEU A 97 9.81 3.40 0.29
CA LEU A 97 10.44 4.70 0.13
C LEU A 97 9.79 5.38 -1.08
N GLY A 98 9.45 6.65 -0.93
CA GLY A 98 8.87 7.44 -2.02
C GLY A 98 8.96 8.94 -1.78
N THR A 99 8.52 9.68 -2.78
CA THR A 99 8.46 11.15 -2.76
C THR A 99 7.02 11.61 -2.63
N VAL A 100 6.75 12.59 -1.77
CA VAL A 100 5.40 13.15 -1.56
C VAL A 100 4.91 13.91 -2.79
N THR A 101 3.80 13.46 -3.40
CA THR A 101 3.22 14.07 -4.61
C THR A 101 1.90 14.80 -4.37
N ALA A 102 1.15 14.41 -3.35
CA ALA A 102 -0.09 15.07 -2.98
C ALA A 102 -0.38 14.88 -1.48
N VAL A 103 -1.10 15.83 -0.89
CA VAL A 103 -1.52 15.79 0.51
C VAL A 103 -2.97 16.24 0.60
N GLY A 104 -3.78 15.49 1.33
CA GLY A 104 -5.16 15.83 1.61
C GLY A 104 -5.29 17.07 2.51
N PRO A 105 -6.32 17.92 2.33
CA PRO A 105 -6.49 19.18 3.06
C PRO A 105 -6.66 19.05 4.59
N ARG A 106 -6.95 17.85 5.10
CA ARG A 106 -7.13 17.55 6.53
C ARG A 106 -6.04 16.63 7.09
N PHE A 107 -4.94 16.41 6.36
CA PHE A 107 -3.79 15.70 6.88
C PHE A 107 -3.13 16.52 8.00
N GLY A 108 -2.88 15.90 9.15
CA GLY A 108 -2.23 16.57 10.28
C GLY A 108 -0.71 16.59 10.13
N ASP A 109 -0.12 17.78 10.16
CA ASP A 109 1.34 18.00 10.09
C ASP A 109 2.02 17.23 8.94
N PRO A 110 1.61 17.48 7.68
CA PRO A 110 2.16 16.75 6.55
C PRO A 110 3.61 17.16 6.25
N PRO A 111 4.43 16.24 5.68
CA PRO A 111 5.67 16.61 5.02
C PRO A 111 5.40 17.55 3.82
N GLU A 112 6.45 18.21 3.33
CA GLU A 112 6.34 19.09 2.16
C GLU A 112 6.19 18.29 0.86
N LEU A 113 5.55 18.87 -0.15
CA LEU A 113 5.54 18.30 -1.49
C LEU A 113 6.98 18.21 -2.02
N GLY A 114 7.37 17.03 -2.51
CA GLY A 114 8.74 16.76 -2.94
C GLY A 114 9.65 16.16 -1.86
N ASP A 115 9.20 16.07 -0.61
CA ASP A 115 9.96 15.39 0.43
C ASP A 115 10.08 13.89 0.15
N ARG A 116 11.27 13.35 0.40
CA ARG A 116 11.51 11.90 0.37
C ARG A 116 11.24 11.32 1.75
N VAL A 117 10.32 10.36 1.81
CA VAL A 117 9.86 9.75 3.06
C VAL A 117 9.88 8.23 2.97
N VAL A 118 10.07 7.59 4.14
CA VAL A 118 9.84 6.15 4.30
C VAL A 118 8.52 5.98 5.02
N ASN A 119 7.59 5.26 4.40
CA ASN A 119 6.36 4.87 5.06
C ASN A 119 6.69 3.77 6.08
N LEU A 120 6.37 3.98 7.35
CA LEU A 120 6.59 2.96 8.40
C LEU A 120 5.34 2.11 8.65
N ALA A 121 4.21 2.48 8.04
CA ALA A 121 3.03 1.64 8.00
C ALA A 121 3.28 0.45 7.08
N SER A 122 2.87 -0.75 7.50
CA SER A 122 3.05 -1.95 6.68
C SER A 122 2.36 -1.82 5.32
N LEU A 123 3.03 -2.31 4.28
CA LEU A 123 2.46 -2.47 2.95
C LEU A 123 1.20 -3.36 2.92
N THR A 124 0.98 -4.19 3.95
CA THR A 124 -0.23 -5.00 4.09
C THR A 124 -1.49 -4.20 4.38
N LEU A 125 -1.39 -2.89 4.65
CA LEU A 125 -2.54 -2.00 4.83
C LEU A 125 -2.47 -0.72 3.98
N THR A 126 -1.40 -0.56 3.19
CA THR A 126 -1.13 0.64 2.42
C THR A 126 -1.70 0.45 1.01
N PRO A 127 -2.68 1.26 0.57
CA PRO A 127 -3.13 1.25 -0.82
C PRO A 127 -1.94 1.52 -1.75
N LEU A 128 -1.72 0.63 -2.70
CA LEU A 128 -0.54 0.66 -3.56
C LEU A 128 -0.94 0.33 -5.00
N ARG A 129 -0.43 1.13 -5.93
CA ARG A 129 -0.42 0.86 -7.37
C ARG A 129 1.04 0.89 -7.84
N LEU A 130 1.42 -0.10 -8.64
CA LEU A 130 2.73 -0.12 -9.30
C LEU A 130 2.51 0.02 -10.80
N ASP A 131 3.20 0.98 -11.41
CA ASP A 131 3.21 1.11 -12.87
C ASP A 131 4.17 0.08 -13.49
N ALA A 132 5.33 -0.14 -12.85
CA ALA A 132 6.29 -1.19 -13.20
C ALA A 132 7.19 -1.55 -12.00
N VAL A 133 7.72 -2.77 -12.00
CA VAL A 133 8.90 -3.15 -11.20
C VAL A 133 10.07 -3.23 -12.17
N VAL A 134 11.03 -2.32 -12.02
CA VAL A 134 12.15 -2.18 -12.97
C VAL A 134 13.40 -2.96 -12.58
N ASP A 135 13.53 -3.30 -11.29
CA ASP A 135 14.70 -3.98 -10.75
C ASP A 135 14.36 -4.70 -9.44
N VAL A 136 15.11 -5.76 -9.11
CA VAL A 136 15.01 -6.53 -7.87
C VAL A 136 16.42 -6.92 -7.41
N ASP A 137 16.81 -6.41 -6.25
CA ASP A 137 18.12 -6.63 -5.61
C ASP A 137 18.24 -7.98 -4.86
#